data_AF-A0AAW4WTG8-F1
#
_entry.id   AF-A0AAW4WTG8-F1
#
_cell.length_a   1.000
_cell.length_b   1.000
_cell.length_c   1.000
_cell.angle_alpha   90.00
_cell.angle_beta   90.00
_cell.angle_gamma   90.00
#
_symmetry.space_group_name_H-M   'P 1'
#
loop_
_entity.id
_entity.type
_entity.pdbx_description
1 polymer ?
#
loop_
_entity_poly.entity_id
_entity_poly.type
_entity_poly.pdbx_seq_one_letter_code
_entity_poly.pdbx_strand_id
1 'polypeptide(L)'
;TNAVLYILDPKNGDLADLGTVMGNVYHTKEEMIDCVHAFYEGMVQRSEEMKRHPNYKTGENYAYLGLPPCFLIFDEYVAFFEMLGTKESVSLLSQLKKIVMLGRQAGYFLIVACQRPDAKYFSDGIRDNFNFRVGLGRISELGYGMLFGSDVKKQFFQKRIKGRGYCDVGTSVISEFYTPLVPKGHDFLQTIGSLAQARQDGTATCEAKGDGTD
;
A
#
# COMPACT_ATOMS: atom_id res chain seq x y z
N THR A 1 7.83 13.66 6.39
CA THR A 1 6.36 13.50 6.42
C THR A 1 5.98 12.68 7.64
N ASN A 2 4.92 13.06 8.37
CA ASN A 2 4.43 12.35 9.57
C ASN A 2 3.51 11.18 9.21
N ALA A 3 3.85 10.39 8.18
CA ALA A 3 3.00 9.28 7.75
C ALA A 3 2.96 8.17 8.82
N VAL A 4 1.77 7.65 9.10
CA VAL A 4 1.56 6.51 9.99
C VAL A 4 1.46 5.25 9.14
N LEU A 5 2.25 4.23 9.47
CA LEU A 5 2.30 2.98 8.72
C LEU A 5 1.75 1.85 9.59
N TYR A 6 1.00 0.95 8.99
CA TYR A 6 0.51 -0.31 9.56
C TYR A 6 0.89 -1.43 8.60
N ILE A 7 1.67 -2.40 9.04
CA ILE A 7 2.24 -3.45 8.20
C ILE A 7 1.71 -4.80 8.64
N LEU A 8 1.12 -5.53 7.70
CA LEU A 8 0.60 -6.88 7.89
C LEU A 8 1.47 -7.87 7.10
N ASP A 9 2.19 -8.73 7.83
CA ASP A 9 3.08 -9.75 7.28
C ASP A 9 2.62 -11.16 7.70
N PRO A 10 1.71 -11.79 6.93
CA PRO A 10 1.19 -13.12 7.26
C PRO A 10 2.23 -14.24 7.16
N LYS A 11 3.40 -13.98 6.55
CA LYS A 11 4.47 -14.97 6.43
C LYS A 11 5.49 -14.89 7.56
N ASN A 12 5.37 -13.89 8.43
CA ASN A 12 6.35 -13.59 9.48
C ASN A 12 7.79 -13.58 8.92
N GLY A 13 7.97 -12.88 7.80
CA GLY A 13 9.22 -12.77 7.07
C GLY A 13 9.97 -11.48 7.41
N ASP A 14 10.69 -10.94 6.42
CA ASP A 14 11.60 -9.80 6.61
C ASP A 14 10.89 -8.52 7.10
N LEU A 15 9.58 -8.35 6.84
CA LEU A 15 8.84 -7.18 7.30
C LEU A 15 8.38 -7.30 8.75
N ALA A 16 8.18 -8.51 9.27
CA ALA A 16 7.89 -8.72 10.68
C ALA A 16 9.04 -8.24 11.58
N ASP A 17 10.29 -8.38 11.13
CA ASP A 17 11.48 -7.88 11.83
C ASP A 17 11.48 -6.34 11.99
N LEU A 18 10.76 -5.61 11.13
CA LEU A 18 10.54 -4.17 11.30
C LEU A 18 9.77 -3.84 12.58
N GLY A 19 9.08 -4.81 13.18
CA GLY A 19 8.42 -4.66 14.49
C GLY A 19 9.38 -4.22 15.60
N THR A 20 10.68 -4.49 15.44
CA THR A 20 11.73 -4.03 16.37
C THR A 20 11.97 -2.52 16.33
N VAL A 21 11.64 -1.88 15.21
CA VAL A 21 11.89 -0.45 14.94
C VAL A 21 10.60 0.35 14.70
N MET A 22 9.45 -0.33 14.51
CA MET A 22 8.14 0.25 14.23
C MET A 22 7.05 -0.48 15.01
N GLY A 23 6.17 0.26 15.69
CA GLY A 23 5.18 -0.34 16.60
C GLY A 23 3.96 -1.01 15.95
N ASN A 24 3.66 -0.71 14.68
CA ASN A 24 2.44 -1.16 14.01
C ASN A 24 2.73 -2.27 12.97
N VAL A 25 3.42 -3.32 13.39
CA VAL A 25 3.76 -4.47 12.54
C VAL A 25 3.11 -5.72 13.13
N TYR A 26 2.28 -6.39 12.34
CA TYR A 26 1.43 -7.50 12.79
C TYR A 26 1.62 -8.71 11.89
N HIS A 27 1.66 -9.89 12.48
CA HIS A 27 1.94 -11.16 11.77
C HIS A 27 0.99 -12.29 12.17
N THR A 28 0.35 -12.22 13.34
CA THR A 28 -0.66 -13.20 13.75
C THR A 28 -2.01 -12.90 13.12
N LYS A 29 -2.82 -13.94 12.89
CA LYS A 29 -4.13 -13.82 12.24
C LYS A 29 -5.02 -12.81 12.97
N GLU A 30 -5.15 -12.96 14.28
CA GLU A 30 -6.03 -12.17 15.12
C GLU A 30 -5.60 -10.69 15.14
N GLU A 31 -4.31 -10.41 15.34
CA GLU A 31 -3.80 -9.04 15.33
C GLU A 31 -3.97 -8.36 13.97
N MET A 32 -3.79 -9.10 12.87
CA MET A 32 -4.00 -8.56 11.53
C MET A 32 -5.48 -8.20 11.29
N ILE A 33 -6.42 -9.03 11.73
CA ILE A 33 -7.86 -8.74 11.65
C ILE A 33 -8.18 -7.48 12.45
N ASP A 34 -7.72 -7.41 13.70
CA ASP A 34 -7.94 -6.27 14.59
C ASP A 34 -7.33 -4.99 14.04
N CYS A 35 -6.14 -5.07 13.43
CA CYS A 35 -5.51 -3.93 12.77
C CYS A 35 -6.36 -3.40 11.60
N VAL A 36 -6.95 -4.27 10.77
CA VAL A 36 -7.82 -3.81 9.67
C VAL A 36 -9.08 -3.15 10.22
N HIS A 37 -9.69 -3.71 11.28
CA HIS A 37 -10.84 -3.12 11.94
C HIS A 37 -10.53 -1.74 12.52
N ALA A 38 -9.46 -1.62 13.30
CA ALA A 38 -9.01 -0.35 13.88
C ALA A 38 -8.66 0.68 12.81
N PHE A 39 -8.03 0.26 11.71
CA PHE A 39 -7.72 1.15 10.59
C PHE A 39 -8.98 1.69 9.90
N TYR A 40 -9.99 0.84 9.70
CA TYR A 40 -11.28 1.26 9.16
C TYR A 40 -12.03 2.21 10.11
N GLU A 41 -12.10 1.89 11.40
CA GLU A 41 -12.73 2.74 12.41
C GLU A 41 -12.05 4.11 12.53
N GLY A 42 -10.71 4.12 12.55
CA GLY A 42 -9.93 5.36 12.54
C GLY A 42 -10.19 6.21 11.30
N MET A 43 -10.42 5.60 10.14
CA MET A 43 -10.82 6.32 8.92
C MET A 43 -12.21 6.96 9.06
N VAL A 44 -13.18 6.22 9.60
CA VAL A 44 -14.54 6.72 9.81
C VAL A 44 -14.53 7.87 10.81
N GLN A 45 -13.88 7.68 11.96
CA GLN A 45 -13.75 8.71 12.99
C GLN A 45 -13.07 9.97 12.44
N ARG A 46 -11.94 9.83 11.73
CA ARG A 46 -11.27 10.98 11.13
C ARG A 46 -12.17 11.70 10.14
N SER A 47 -12.95 10.98 9.34
CA SER A 47 -13.89 11.59 8.39
C SER A 47 -14.96 12.44 9.08
N GLU A 48 -15.42 12.03 10.27
CA GLU A 48 -16.33 12.83 11.10
C GLU A 48 -15.66 14.03 11.73
N GLU A 49 -14.44 13.86 12.27
CA GLU A 49 -13.64 14.93 12.85
C GLU A 49 -13.29 16.01 11.82
N MET A 50 -12.94 15.60 10.61
CA MET A 50 -12.67 16.51 9.50
C MET A 50 -13.85 17.43 9.21
N LYS A 51 -15.09 16.92 9.25
CA LYS A 51 -16.31 17.72 9.04
C LYS A 51 -16.56 18.72 10.17
N ARG A 52 -16.05 18.45 11.37
CA ARG A 52 -16.16 19.32 12.55
C ARG A 52 -14.95 20.26 12.70
N HIS A 53 -13.93 20.12 11.86
CA HIS A 53 -12.71 20.89 11.98
C HIS A 53 -13.00 22.38 11.70
N PRO A 54 -12.47 23.33 12.51
CA PRO A 54 -12.74 24.77 12.32
C PRO A 54 -12.36 25.28 10.92
N ASN A 55 -11.30 24.71 10.35
CA ASN A 55 -10.83 25.02 9.00
C ASN A 55 -11.43 24.11 7.91
N TYR A 56 -12.50 23.37 8.19
CA TYR A 56 -13.13 22.50 7.20
C TYR A 56 -13.61 23.32 6.01
N LYS A 57 -13.27 22.84 4.81
CA LYS A 57 -13.73 23.40 3.55
C LYS A 57 -14.15 22.26 2.63
N THR A 58 -15.36 22.37 2.09
CA THR A 58 -15.91 21.36 1.16
C THR A 58 -14.99 21.21 -0.04
N GLY A 59 -14.66 19.96 -0.39
CA GLY A 59 -13.79 19.60 -1.51
C GLY A 59 -12.31 19.47 -1.13
N GLU A 60 -11.89 19.96 0.04
CA GLU A 60 -10.53 19.76 0.54
C GLU A 60 -10.38 18.40 1.23
N ASN A 61 -9.13 17.93 1.35
CA ASN A 61 -8.79 16.62 1.91
C ASN A 61 -7.93 16.73 3.17
N TYR A 62 -7.55 15.58 3.73
CA TYR A 62 -6.72 15.47 4.93
C TYR A 62 -5.45 16.35 4.91
N ALA A 63 -4.80 16.49 3.74
CA ALA A 63 -3.57 17.25 3.60
C ALA A 63 -3.78 18.75 3.81
N TYR A 64 -4.92 19.28 3.35
CA TYR A 64 -5.29 20.69 3.60
C TYR A 64 -5.45 20.98 5.09
N LEU A 65 -5.95 20.00 5.85
CA LEU A 65 -6.11 20.10 7.31
C LEU A 65 -4.82 19.77 8.07
N GLY A 66 -3.70 19.52 7.39
CA GLY A 66 -2.44 19.14 8.02
C GLY A 66 -2.46 17.78 8.73
N LEU A 67 -3.44 16.93 8.41
CA LEU A 67 -3.56 15.61 9.02
C LEU A 67 -2.53 14.65 8.40
N PRO A 68 -1.97 13.71 9.18
CA PRO A 68 -1.01 12.75 8.66
C PRO A 68 -1.69 11.69 7.79
N PRO A 69 -1.09 11.27 6.67
CA PRO A 69 -1.58 10.12 5.93
C PRO A 69 -1.32 8.83 6.72
N CYS A 70 -2.27 7.90 6.68
CA CYS A 70 -2.20 6.56 7.25
C CYS A 70 -2.15 5.53 6.13
N PHE A 71 -1.20 4.60 6.19
CA PHE A 71 -1.04 3.53 5.20
C PHE A 71 -1.20 2.17 5.85
N LEU A 72 -2.10 1.35 5.30
CA LEU A 72 -2.21 -0.07 5.61
C LEU A 72 -1.51 -0.85 4.50
N ILE A 73 -0.52 -1.65 4.87
CA ILE A 73 0.39 -2.33 3.95
C ILE A 73 0.24 -3.84 4.16
N PHE A 74 -0.09 -4.56 3.11
CA PHE A 74 -0.08 -6.02 3.08
C PHE A 74 1.15 -6.50 2.30
N ASP A 75 2.03 -7.27 2.93
CA ASP A 75 3.18 -7.87 2.23
C ASP A 75 2.77 -9.00 1.28
N GLU A 76 1.87 -9.86 1.76
CA GLU A 76 1.24 -10.88 0.95
C GLU A 76 -0.26 -10.92 1.23
N TYR A 77 -0.99 -10.12 0.47
CA TYR A 77 -2.43 -9.99 0.59
C TYR A 77 -3.19 -11.31 0.42
N VAL A 78 -2.74 -12.14 -0.51
CA VAL A 78 -3.39 -13.44 -0.78
C VAL A 78 -3.22 -14.38 0.41
N ALA A 79 -2.01 -14.46 0.96
CA ALA A 79 -1.73 -15.32 2.11
C ALA A 79 -2.54 -14.89 3.33
N PHE A 80 -2.68 -13.59 3.56
CA PHE A 80 -3.57 -13.08 4.62
C PHE A 80 -4.99 -13.64 4.46
N PHE A 81 -5.59 -13.53 3.28
CA PHE A 81 -6.94 -14.05 3.04
C PHE A 81 -7.05 -15.58 3.06
N GLU A 82 -5.98 -16.31 2.73
CA GLU A 82 -5.95 -17.77 2.84
C GLU A 82 -5.94 -18.25 4.30
N MET A 83 -5.51 -17.42 5.25
CA MET A 83 -5.57 -17.71 6.69
C MET A 83 -6.96 -17.45 7.31
N LEU A 84 -7.85 -16.77 6.59
CA LEU A 84 -9.16 -16.36 7.08
C LEU A 84 -10.26 -17.39 6.75
N GLY A 85 -11.22 -17.53 7.65
CA GLY A 85 -12.46 -18.25 7.37
C GLY A 85 -13.39 -17.44 6.45
N THR A 86 -14.30 -18.10 5.75
CA THR A 86 -15.19 -17.46 4.76
C THR A 86 -15.93 -16.23 5.29
N LYS A 87 -16.45 -16.28 6.52
CA LYS A 87 -17.18 -15.14 7.12
C LYS A 87 -16.25 -13.95 7.39
N GLU A 88 -15.05 -14.21 7.89
CA GLU A 88 -14.03 -13.19 8.18
C GLU A 88 -13.59 -12.52 6.87
N SER A 89 -13.28 -13.33 5.84
CA SER A 89 -12.89 -12.83 4.52
C SER A 89 -13.93 -11.90 3.90
N VAL A 90 -15.20 -12.29 3.93
CA VAL A 90 -16.29 -11.46 3.38
C VAL A 90 -16.42 -10.14 4.14
N SER A 91 -16.33 -10.18 5.47
CA SER A 91 -16.41 -8.99 6.32
C SER A 91 -15.24 -8.03 6.05
N LEU A 92 -14.01 -8.55 6.03
CA LEU A 92 -12.81 -7.74 5.82
C LEU A 92 -12.71 -7.19 4.40
N LEU A 93 -13.08 -7.95 3.36
CA LEU A 93 -13.17 -7.43 1.99
C LEU A 93 -14.14 -6.25 1.90
N SER A 94 -15.27 -6.32 2.60
CA SER A 94 -16.24 -5.22 2.65
C SER A 94 -15.65 -3.96 3.29
N GLN A 95 -14.87 -4.09 4.36
CA GLN A 95 -14.20 -2.96 5.00
C GLN A 95 -13.07 -2.39 4.14
N LEU A 96 -12.20 -3.25 3.59
CA LEU A 96 -11.13 -2.83 2.68
C LEU A 96 -11.70 -2.09 1.48
N LYS A 97 -12.80 -2.57 0.88
CA LYS A 97 -13.49 -1.87 -0.20
C LYS A 97 -13.88 -0.44 0.20
N LYS A 98 -14.46 -0.25 1.39
CA LYS A 98 -14.80 1.10 1.90
C LYS A 98 -13.55 1.96 2.11
N ILE A 99 -12.45 1.37 2.60
CA ILE A 99 -11.17 2.08 2.75
C ILE A 99 -10.68 2.58 1.39
N VAL A 100 -10.63 1.75 0.36
CA VAL A 100 -10.12 2.19 -0.96
C VAL A 100 -11.06 3.25 -1.57
N MET A 101 -12.38 3.13 -1.37
CA MET A 101 -13.35 4.07 -1.93
C MET A 101 -13.37 5.44 -1.21
N LEU A 102 -13.27 5.48 0.12
CA LEU A 102 -13.46 6.71 0.91
C LEU A 102 -12.15 7.27 1.49
N GLY A 103 -11.12 6.42 1.61
CA GLY A 103 -9.89 6.72 2.32
C GLY A 103 -9.09 7.86 1.74
N ARG A 104 -9.17 8.10 0.41
CA ARG A 104 -8.44 9.20 -0.25
C ARG A 104 -8.71 10.57 0.39
N GLN A 105 -9.96 10.84 0.76
CA GLN A 105 -10.32 12.12 1.38
C GLN A 105 -9.80 12.20 2.82
N ALA A 106 -9.92 11.10 3.57
CA ALA A 106 -9.48 10.99 4.97
C ALA A 106 -7.96 10.78 5.14
N GLY A 107 -7.22 10.57 4.05
CA GLY A 107 -5.79 10.26 4.08
C GLY A 107 -5.49 8.83 4.53
N TYR A 108 -6.41 7.89 4.33
CA TYR A 108 -6.20 6.47 4.59
C TYR A 108 -5.98 5.74 3.27
N PHE A 109 -4.84 5.07 3.14
CA PHE A 109 -4.39 4.46 1.91
C PHE A 109 -4.07 2.98 2.12
N LEU A 110 -4.31 2.19 1.08
CA LEU A 110 -4.06 0.76 1.06
C LEU A 110 -2.92 0.46 0.08
N ILE A 111 -1.89 -0.24 0.54
CA ILE A 111 -0.79 -0.77 -0.27
C ILE A 111 -0.84 -2.28 -0.19
N VAL A 112 -0.87 -2.93 -1.35
CA VAL A 112 -1.08 -4.37 -1.46
C VAL A 112 0.04 -4.96 -2.29
N ALA A 113 0.87 -5.80 -1.68
CA ALA A 113 1.77 -6.69 -2.39
C ALA A 113 1.14 -8.09 -2.45
N CYS A 114 1.25 -8.72 -3.61
CA CYS A 114 0.84 -10.10 -3.81
C CYS A 114 1.62 -10.73 -4.96
N GLN A 115 1.89 -12.04 -4.85
CA GLN A 115 2.53 -12.79 -5.94
C GLN A 115 1.54 -13.15 -7.07
N ARG A 116 0.27 -13.37 -6.72
CA ARG A 116 -0.80 -13.73 -7.65
C ARG A 116 -2.00 -12.80 -7.45
N PRO A 117 -2.28 -11.88 -8.38
CA PRO A 117 -3.42 -10.97 -8.27
C PRO A 117 -4.73 -11.63 -8.76
N ASP A 118 -5.12 -12.75 -8.14
CA ASP A 118 -6.31 -13.50 -8.57
C ASP A 118 -7.59 -12.68 -8.39
N ALA A 119 -8.48 -12.73 -9.40
CA ALA A 119 -9.70 -11.93 -9.43
C ALA A 119 -10.63 -12.11 -8.22
N LYS A 120 -10.61 -13.28 -7.56
CA LYS A 120 -11.41 -13.55 -6.35
C LYS A 120 -11.09 -12.62 -5.17
N TYR A 121 -9.86 -12.10 -5.09
CA TYR A 121 -9.42 -11.19 -4.03
C TYR A 121 -9.58 -9.72 -4.40
N PHE A 122 -9.85 -9.45 -5.67
CA PHE A 122 -10.03 -8.12 -6.25
C PHE A 122 -11.38 -8.01 -6.99
N SER A 123 -12.42 -8.69 -6.49
CA SER A 123 -13.75 -8.72 -7.10
C SER A 123 -14.48 -7.38 -6.95
N ASP A 124 -15.60 -7.24 -7.68
CA ASP A 124 -16.58 -6.16 -7.48
C ASP A 124 -16.02 -4.73 -7.63
N GLY A 125 -15.10 -4.55 -8.59
CA GLY A 125 -14.57 -3.24 -8.98
C GLY A 125 -13.57 -2.63 -7.99
N ILE A 126 -13.18 -3.33 -6.92
CA ILE A 126 -12.16 -2.81 -5.98
C ILE A 126 -10.83 -2.54 -6.71
N ARG A 127 -10.51 -3.36 -7.72
CA ARG A 127 -9.34 -3.19 -8.58
C ARG A 127 -9.29 -1.78 -9.19
N ASP A 128 -10.43 -1.26 -9.64
CA ASP A 128 -10.50 0.04 -10.33
C ASP A 128 -10.24 1.22 -9.39
N ASN A 129 -10.37 1.01 -8.08
CA ASN A 129 -10.03 2.00 -7.07
C ASN A 129 -8.53 2.04 -6.74
N PHE A 130 -7.74 1.05 -7.20
CA PHE A 130 -6.28 1.13 -7.17
C PHE A 130 -5.78 1.91 -8.38
N ASN A 131 -5.49 3.19 -8.18
CA ASN A 131 -4.94 4.05 -9.24
C ASN A 131 -3.51 3.66 -9.60
N PHE A 132 -2.65 3.47 -8.60
CA PHE A 132 -1.25 3.10 -8.82
C PHE A 132 -1.12 1.58 -8.80
N ARG A 133 -0.67 1.00 -9.91
CA ARG A 133 -0.47 -0.44 -10.06
C ARG A 133 0.91 -0.70 -10.60
N VAL A 134 1.63 -1.63 -9.98
CA VAL A 134 2.97 -2.03 -10.41
C VAL A 134 3.00 -3.54 -10.53
N GLY A 135 3.49 -4.01 -11.68
CA GLY A 135 3.76 -5.41 -11.92
C GLY A 135 5.23 -5.61 -12.21
N LEU A 136 5.95 -6.31 -11.35
CA LEU A 136 7.39 -6.56 -11.50
C LEU A 136 7.68 -7.92 -12.15
N GLY A 137 8.81 -8.00 -12.85
CA GLY A 137 9.33 -9.25 -13.38
C GLY A 137 8.51 -9.85 -14.52
N ARG A 138 8.37 -11.17 -14.49
CA ARG A 138 7.73 -11.94 -15.56
C ARG A 138 6.24 -12.08 -15.29
N ILE A 139 5.44 -11.22 -15.92
CA ILE A 139 3.98 -11.29 -15.84
C ILE A 139 3.43 -12.03 -17.06
N SER A 140 2.61 -13.05 -16.82
CA SER A 140 1.82 -13.76 -17.84
C SER A 140 0.80 -12.82 -18.48
N GLU A 141 0.27 -13.15 -19.66
CA GLU A 141 -0.78 -12.33 -20.28
C GLU A 141 -2.03 -12.25 -19.39
N LEU A 142 -2.40 -13.36 -18.76
CA LEU A 142 -3.50 -13.41 -17.80
C LEU A 142 -3.25 -12.48 -16.61
N GLY A 143 -2.07 -12.57 -15.98
CA GLY A 143 -1.72 -11.70 -14.84
C GLY A 143 -1.63 -10.22 -15.23
N TYR A 144 -1.21 -9.93 -16.47
CA TYR A 144 -1.17 -8.57 -17.00
C TYR A 144 -2.58 -8.01 -17.17
N GLY A 145 -3.50 -8.78 -17.74
CA GLY A 145 -4.91 -8.40 -17.85
C GLY A 145 -5.63 -8.31 -16.50
N MET A 146 -5.24 -9.15 -15.53
CA MET A 146 -5.73 -9.05 -14.16
C MET A 146 -5.28 -7.76 -13.48
N LEU A 147 -4.05 -7.30 -13.71
CA LEU A 147 -3.48 -6.11 -13.08
C LEU A 147 -3.94 -4.81 -13.77
N PHE A 148 -3.87 -4.74 -15.10
CA PHE A 148 -4.10 -3.50 -15.85
C PHE A 148 -5.41 -3.46 -16.65
N GLY A 149 -6.21 -4.53 -16.62
CA GLY A 149 -7.47 -4.64 -17.36
C GLY A 149 -7.35 -5.54 -18.59
N SER A 150 -8.43 -6.24 -18.91
CA SER A 150 -8.49 -7.25 -19.98
C SER A 150 -8.27 -6.66 -21.38
N ASP A 151 -8.60 -5.39 -21.55
CA ASP A 151 -8.61 -4.73 -22.85
C ASP A 151 -7.21 -4.23 -23.25
N VAL A 152 -6.25 -4.28 -22.33
CA VAL A 152 -4.89 -3.83 -22.57
C VAL A 152 -4.01 -4.97 -23.03
N LYS A 153 -3.58 -4.91 -24.29
CA LYS A 153 -2.59 -5.85 -24.82
C LYS A 153 -1.19 -5.49 -24.32
N LYS A 154 -0.42 -6.52 -23.97
CA LYS A 154 0.98 -6.36 -23.56
C LYS A 154 1.81 -5.93 -24.77
N GLN A 155 2.17 -4.64 -24.84
CA GLN A 155 2.90 -4.07 -25.99
C GLN A 155 4.42 -4.19 -25.88
N PHE A 156 4.96 -4.46 -24.68
CA PHE A 156 6.40 -4.49 -24.47
C PHE A 156 6.96 -5.91 -24.45
N PHE A 157 8.13 -6.04 -25.04
CA PHE A 157 8.93 -7.27 -24.97
C PHE A 157 9.53 -7.47 -23.57
N GLN A 158 9.64 -8.74 -23.19
CA GLN A 158 10.18 -9.09 -21.90
C GLN A 158 11.71 -8.96 -21.89
N LYS A 159 12.21 -7.96 -21.16
CA LYS A 159 13.64 -7.82 -20.86
C LYS A 159 13.99 -8.59 -19.58
N ARG A 160 15.11 -9.33 -19.58
CA ARG A 160 15.61 -10.07 -18.40
C ARG A 160 16.43 -9.15 -17.48
N ILE A 161 15.83 -8.07 -17.00
CA ILE A 161 16.47 -7.10 -16.10
C ILE A 161 15.81 -7.23 -14.72
N LYS A 162 16.61 -7.44 -13.66
CA LYS A 162 16.08 -7.49 -12.28
C LYS A 162 15.55 -6.12 -11.89
N GLY A 163 14.37 -6.07 -11.27
CA GLY A 163 13.71 -4.81 -10.90
C GLY A 163 12.91 -4.15 -12.02
N ARG A 164 12.94 -4.71 -13.25
CA ARG A 164 12.13 -4.21 -14.37
C ARG A 164 10.70 -4.76 -14.30
N GLY A 165 9.74 -3.93 -14.68
CA GLY A 165 8.32 -4.21 -14.61
C GLY A 165 7.50 -3.23 -15.45
N TYR A 166 6.24 -3.08 -15.06
CA TYR A 166 5.24 -2.23 -15.67
C TYR A 166 4.55 -1.43 -14.58
N CYS A 167 4.21 -0.19 -14.85
CA CYS A 167 3.35 0.58 -13.97
C CYS A 167 2.24 1.30 -14.72
N ASP A 168 1.12 1.50 -14.04
CA ASP A 168 0.11 2.48 -14.39
C ASP A 168 -0.06 3.40 -13.18
N VAL A 169 0.01 4.69 -13.43
CA VAL A 169 -0.12 5.75 -12.42
C VAL A 169 -1.57 6.24 -12.26
N GLY A 170 -2.53 5.54 -12.85
CA GLY A 170 -3.95 5.87 -12.85
C GLY A 170 -4.35 6.71 -14.07
N THR A 171 -3.53 6.67 -15.12
CA THR A 171 -3.80 7.36 -16.40
C THR A 171 -4.26 6.39 -17.49
N SER A 172 -4.31 5.09 -17.17
CA SER A 172 -4.56 4.01 -18.13
C SER A 172 -3.47 3.89 -19.21
N VAL A 173 -2.32 4.54 -19.00
CA VAL A 173 -1.14 4.44 -19.85
C VAL A 173 -0.09 3.60 -19.13
N ILE A 174 0.06 2.36 -19.57
CA ILE A 174 1.03 1.44 -18.98
C ILE A 174 2.42 1.78 -19.50
N SER A 175 3.33 2.07 -18.58
CA SER A 175 4.72 2.41 -18.85
C SER A 175 5.68 1.33 -18.37
N GLU A 176 6.89 1.29 -18.94
CA GLU A 176 7.96 0.47 -18.40
C GLU A 176 8.45 1.06 -17.07
N PHE A 177 8.59 0.21 -16.06
CA PHE A 177 8.99 0.62 -14.70
C PHE A 177 10.28 -0.08 -14.28
N TYR A 178 11.14 0.63 -13.57
CA TYR A 178 12.39 0.11 -13.01
C TYR A 178 12.46 0.47 -11.53
N THR A 179 12.58 -0.53 -10.66
CA THR A 179 12.77 -0.31 -9.23
C THR A 179 14.15 0.29 -8.96
N PRO A 180 14.29 1.14 -7.93
CA PRO A 180 15.61 1.52 -7.43
C PRO A 180 16.46 0.29 -7.10
N LEU A 181 17.76 0.38 -7.38
CA LEU A 181 18.71 -0.68 -7.04
C LEU A 181 19.07 -0.57 -5.56
N VAL A 182 18.73 -1.59 -4.77
CA VAL A 182 19.23 -1.73 -3.40
C VAL A 182 20.54 -2.52 -3.43
N PRO A 183 21.67 -1.97 -2.92
CA PRO A 183 22.93 -2.68 -2.83
C PRO A 183 22.83 -3.97 -2.00
N LYS A 184 23.60 -4.99 -2.38
CA LYS A 184 23.71 -6.22 -1.58
C LYS A 184 24.35 -5.87 -0.23
N GLY A 185 23.77 -6.36 0.86
CA GLY A 185 24.24 -6.07 2.22
C GLY A 185 23.73 -4.74 2.80
N HIS A 186 22.78 -4.07 2.13
CA HIS A 186 22.09 -2.93 2.74
C HIS A 186 21.28 -3.39 3.96
N ASP A 187 21.52 -2.76 5.11
CA ASP A 187 20.79 -3.01 6.35
C ASP A 187 19.55 -2.11 6.44
N PHE A 188 18.41 -2.69 6.08
CA PHE A 188 17.12 -2.01 6.15
C PHE A 188 16.71 -1.70 7.59
N LEU A 189 16.96 -2.60 8.54
CA LEU A 189 16.54 -2.43 9.94
C LEU A 189 17.30 -1.27 10.59
N GLN A 190 18.62 -1.23 10.41
CA GLN A 190 19.44 -0.12 10.90
C GLN A 190 19.03 1.21 10.28
N THR A 191 18.83 1.24 8.97
CA THR A 191 18.49 2.47 8.25
C THR A 191 17.11 2.98 8.64
N ILE A 192 16.10 2.10 8.65
CA ILE A 192 14.73 2.44 9.04
C ILE A 192 14.66 2.82 10.52
N GLY A 193 15.36 2.11 11.40
CA GLY A 193 15.44 2.42 12.82
C GLY A 193 16.03 3.80 13.09
N SER A 194 17.13 4.15 12.40
CA SER A 194 17.75 5.48 12.50
C SER A 194 16.79 6.58 12.03
N LEU A 195 16.05 6.35 10.94
CA LEU A 195 15.04 7.28 10.44
C LEU A 195 13.83 7.41 11.37
N ALA A 196 13.43 6.31 12.02
CA ALA A 196 12.33 6.31 12.98
C ALA A 196 12.69 7.11 14.24
N GLN A 197 13.92 6.95 14.75
CA GLN A 197 14.45 7.75 15.87
C GLN A 197 14.56 9.24 15.49
N ALA A 198 15.18 9.56 14.35
CA ALA A 198 15.30 10.94 13.88
C ALA A 198 13.94 11.64 13.66
N ARG A 199 12.86 10.87 13.38
CA ARG A 199 11.49 11.40 13.32
C ARG A 199 10.93 11.73 14.70
N GLN A 200 11.20 10.89 15.72
CA GLN A 200 10.81 11.20 17.10
C GLN A 200 11.55 12.44 17.62
N ASP A 201 12.78 12.64 17.17
CA ASP A 201 13.62 13.80 17.52
C ASP A 201 13.39 15.04 16.63
N GLY A 202 12.45 14.98 15.67
CA GLY A 202 12.02 16.12 14.86
C GLY A 202 12.98 16.57 13.74
N THR A 203 13.93 15.73 13.30
CA THR A 203 15.06 16.15 12.45
C THR A 203 15.00 15.73 10.98
N ALA A 204 13.99 14.98 10.52
CA ALA A 204 14.05 14.33 9.20
C ALA A 204 13.25 15.03 8.06
N THR A 205 13.94 15.80 7.22
CA THR A 205 13.57 16.05 5.82
C THR A 205 14.49 15.24 4.90
N CYS A 206 14.02 14.11 4.38
CA CYS A 206 14.68 13.45 3.25
C CYS A 206 13.98 13.89 1.96
N GLU A 207 14.64 14.77 1.21
CA GLU A 207 14.30 15.03 -0.19
C GLU A 207 14.88 13.91 -1.06
N ALA A 208 14.03 13.32 -1.92
CA ALA A 208 14.52 12.46 -2.98
C ALA A 208 15.24 13.33 -4.01
N LYS A 209 16.57 13.20 -4.12
CA LYS A 209 17.31 13.77 -5.25
C LYS A 209 16.92 12.96 -6.50
N GLY A 210 16.11 13.58 -7.36
CA GLY A 210 15.95 13.10 -8.72
C GLY A 210 17.24 13.37 -9.47
N ASP A 211 17.97 12.32 -9.84
CA ASP A 211 19.00 12.43 -10.86
C ASP A 211 18.29 12.65 -12.20
N GLY A 212 18.01 13.92 -12.49
CA GLY A 212 17.74 14.39 -13.84
C GLY A 212 19.05 14.44 -14.59
N THR A 213 19.21 13.57 -15.58
CA THR A 213 20.04 13.86 -16.74
C THR A 213 19.11 14.05 -17.92
N ASP A 214 19.26 15.21 -18.54
CA ASP A 214 18.62 15.65 -19.78
C ASP A 214 18.68 14.62 -20.92
#